data_AF-A0AA90VAH3-F1
#
_entry.id   AF-A0AA90VAH3-F1
#
_cell.length_a   1.000
_cell.length_b   1.000
_cell.length_c   1.000
_cell.angle_alpha   90.00
_cell.angle_beta   90.00
_cell.angle_gamma   90.00
#
_symmetry.space_group_name_H-M   'P 1'
#
loop_
_entity.id
_entity.type
_entity.pdbx_description
1 polymer ?
#
loop_
_entity_poly.entity_id
_entity_poly.type
_entity_poly.pdbx_seq_one_letter_code
_entity_poly.pdbx_strand_id
1 'polypeptide(L)'
;MAKQMLWRKSEKMTMQQMLSDMTLMAKGDSVKVCWLTGLSLSVYRDFIHGTAHPTRNAWAEMRYWYMSFLTNGREWMEERIEKRICKSLIFVESSRFQVQKDSLKDYLNEKPTHTEIEYDKMYPAFGKPTDKEFEDWRKEYKRFQLF
;
A
#
# COMPACT_ATOMS: atom_id res chain seq x y z
N MET A 1 5.94 -17.99 0.00
CA MET A 1 5.56 -17.79 1.42
C MET A 1 5.47 -16.32 1.81
N ALA A 2 6.58 -15.55 1.86
CA ALA A 2 6.57 -14.16 2.35
C ALA A 2 5.54 -13.22 1.69
N LYS A 3 5.45 -13.20 0.34
CA LYS A 3 4.46 -12.38 -0.40
C LYS A 3 3.00 -12.70 -0.06
N GLN A 4 2.70 -13.99 0.14
CA GLN A 4 1.35 -14.43 0.55
C GLN A 4 1.04 -14.00 1.99
N MET A 5 2.03 -14.11 2.90
CA MET A 5 1.84 -13.67 4.29
C MET A 5 1.58 -12.17 4.37
N LEU A 6 2.37 -11.38 3.64
CA LEU A 6 2.19 -9.94 3.50
C LEU A 6 0.81 -9.58 2.94
N TRP A 7 0.40 -10.26 1.87
CA TRP A 7 -0.91 -10.05 1.27
C TRP A 7 -2.04 -10.27 2.28
N ARG A 8 -1.99 -11.33 3.07
CA ARG A 8 -3.00 -11.63 4.10
C ARG A 8 -2.98 -10.66 5.28
N LYS A 9 -1.80 -10.24 5.74
CA LYS A 9 -1.71 -9.25 6.83
C LYS A 9 -2.28 -7.91 6.42
N SER A 10 -2.04 -7.51 5.17
CA SER A 10 -2.57 -6.25 4.63
C SER A 10 -4.10 -6.20 4.55
N GLU A 11 -4.81 -7.34 4.61
CA GLU A 11 -6.30 -7.37 4.66
C GLU A 11 -6.88 -6.64 5.86
N LYS A 12 -6.13 -6.63 6.99
CA LYS A 12 -6.56 -5.99 8.23
C LYS A 12 -5.97 -4.59 8.40
N MET A 13 -5.20 -4.11 7.41
CA MET A 13 -4.54 -2.82 7.48
C MET A 13 -5.38 -1.73 6.83
N THR A 14 -5.39 -0.57 7.48
CA THR A 14 -5.92 0.66 6.89
C THR A 14 -4.94 1.22 5.86
N MET A 15 -5.45 2.04 4.93
CA MET A 15 -4.60 2.78 4.00
C MET A 15 -3.62 3.71 4.72
N GLN A 16 -4.06 4.33 5.83
CA GLN A 16 -3.22 5.16 6.68
C GLN A 16 -2.00 4.39 7.23
N GLN A 17 -2.21 3.18 7.77
CA GLN A 17 -1.14 2.36 8.30
C GLN A 17 -0.13 1.97 7.21
N MET A 18 -0.62 1.51 6.05
CA MET A 18 0.25 1.15 4.93
C MET A 18 1.06 2.36 4.45
N LEU A 19 0.44 3.51 4.23
CA LEU A 19 1.13 4.72 3.78
C LEU A 19 2.15 5.23 4.81
N SER A 20 1.84 5.16 6.10
CA SER A 20 2.75 5.56 7.17
C SER A 20 4.01 4.70 7.16
N ASP A 21 3.85 3.37 7.08
CA ASP A 21 4.96 2.43 6.97
C ASP A 21 5.79 2.67 5.70
N MET A 22 5.16 2.86 4.55
CA MET A 22 5.86 3.13 3.29
C MET A 22 6.66 4.43 3.36
N THR A 23 6.15 5.43 4.03
CA THR A 23 6.82 6.72 4.20
C THR A 23 8.05 6.58 5.08
N LEU A 24 7.96 5.83 6.18
CA LEU A 24 9.12 5.49 7.01
C LEU A 24 10.19 4.74 6.23
N MET A 25 9.78 3.72 5.46
CA MET A 25 10.69 2.97 4.59
C MET A 25 11.34 3.87 3.53
N ALA A 26 10.62 4.87 3.03
CA ALA A 26 11.15 5.90 2.13
C ALA A 26 11.99 6.99 2.82
N LYS A 27 12.48 6.79 4.06
CA LYS A 27 13.23 7.81 4.84
C LYS A 27 12.44 9.11 5.07
N GLY A 28 11.12 9.01 5.17
CA GLY A 28 10.23 10.16 5.34
C GLY A 28 9.84 10.86 4.03
N ASP A 29 10.31 10.37 2.87
CA ASP A 29 10.02 10.99 1.57
C ASP A 29 8.62 10.57 1.07
N SER A 30 7.63 11.40 1.39
CA SER A 30 6.24 11.21 0.93
C SER A 30 6.08 11.41 -0.58
N VAL A 31 6.95 12.19 -1.24
CA VAL A 31 6.93 12.40 -2.69
C VAL A 31 7.28 11.10 -3.41
N LYS A 32 8.30 10.37 -2.94
CA LYS A 32 8.64 9.02 -3.46
C LYS A 32 7.47 8.05 -3.31
N VAL A 33 6.79 8.05 -2.17
CA VAL A 33 5.60 7.21 -1.95
C VAL A 33 4.47 7.57 -2.92
N CYS A 34 4.20 8.87 -3.12
CA CYS A 34 3.20 9.34 -4.07
C CYS A 34 3.56 8.97 -5.51
N TRP A 35 4.82 9.11 -5.90
CA TRP A 35 5.29 8.67 -7.20
C TRP A 35 5.13 7.18 -7.40
N LEU A 36 5.43 6.33 -6.42
CA LEU A 36 5.25 4.89 -6.56
C LEU A 36 3.76 4.52 -6.73
N THR A 37 2.92 5.06 -5.85
CA THR A 37 1.51 4.66 -5.73
C THR A 37 0.59 5.38 -6.73
N GLY A 38 1.02 6.51 -7.27
CA GLY A 38 0.19 7.38 -8.11
C GLY A 38 -0.88 8.15 -7.36
N LEU A 39 -0.72 8.28 -6.05
CA LEU A 39 -1.48 9.25 -5.27
C LEU A 39 -1.03 10.66 -5.62
N SER A 40 -1.99 11.59 -5.68
CA SER A 40 -1.65 13.00 -5.56
C SER A 40 -1.20 13.33 -4.12
N LEU A 41 -0.38 14.36 -3.96
CA LEU A 41 0.10 14.79 -2.64
C LEU A 41 -1.06 15.19 -1.72
N SER A 42 -2.11 15.81 -2.26
CA SER A 42 -3.30 16.16 -1.49
C SER A 42 -4.03 14.92 -0.99
N VAL A 43 -4.28 13.93 -1.86
CA VAL A 43 -4.95 12.68 -1.46
C VAL A 43 -4.11 11.85 -0.49
N TYR A 44 -2.79 11.78 -0.69
CA TYR A 44 -1.88 11.15 0.26
C TYR A 44 -2.00 11.78 1.66
N ARG A 45 -1.98 13.12 1.73
CA ARG A 45 -2.10 13.87 2.99
C ARG A 45 -3.43 13.56 3.65
N ASP A 46 -4.52 13.56 2.87
CA ASP A 46 -5.85 13.31 3.40
C ASP A 46 -5.99 11.88 3.97
N PHE A 47 -5.37 10.88 3.32
CA PHE A 47 -5.33 9.51 3.84
C PHE A 47 -4.46 9.35 5.08
N ILE A 48 -3.29 10.00 5.13
CA ILE A 48 -2.39 9.94 6.30
C ILE A 48 -3.03 10.56 7.55
N HIS A 49 -3.83 11.61 7.37
CA HIS A 49 -4.56 12.25 8.46
C HIS A 49 -5.94 11.65 8.73
N GLY A 50 -6.34 10.62 7.98
CA GLY A 50 -7.64 9.97 8.16
C GLY A 50 -8.84 10.87 7.81
N THR A 51 -8.62 11.93 7.01
CA THR A 51 -9.68 12.86 6.58
C THR A 51 -10.38 12.40 5.32
N ALA A 52 -9.88 11.35 4.66
CA ALA A 52 -10.47 10.72 3.49
C ALA A 52 -10.51 9.20 3.64
N HIS A 53 -11.55 8.58 3.09
CA HIS A 53 -11.68 7.13 3.01
C HIS A 53 -11.33 6.67 1.60
N PRO A 54 -10.49 5.63 1.44
CA PRO A 54 -10.18 5.11 0.11
C PRO A 54 -11.38 4.34 -0.45
N THR A 55 -11.48 4.27 -1.78
CA THR A 55 -12.34 3.26 -2.40
C THR A 55 -11.77 1.85 -2.18
N ARG A 56 -12.62 0.80 -2.28
CA ARG A 56 -12.14 -0.60 -2.23
C ARG A 56 -11.01 -0.86 -3.22
N ASN A 57 -11.12 -0.29 -4.42
CA ASN A 57 -10.09 -0.43 -5.46
C ASN A 57 -8.77 0.23 -5.05
N ALA A 58 -8.82 1.47 -4.56
CA ALA A 58 -7.63 2.18 -4.11
C ALA A 58 -6.94 1.44 -2.96
N TRP A 59 -7.71 0.86 -2.04
CA TRP A 59 -7.17 0.03 -0.97
C TRP A 59 -6.51 -1.25 -1.49
N ALA A 60 -7.15 -1.97 -2.42
CA ALA A 60 -6.57 -3.19 -3.01
C ALA A 60 -5.26 -2.91 -3.76
N GLU A 61 -5.21 -1.84 -4.56
CA GLU A 61 -3.99 -1.34 -5.20
C GLU A 61 -2.91 -0.99 -4.19
N MET A 62 -3.30 -0.31 -3.10
CA MET A 62 -2.35 0.06 -2.05
C MET A 62 -1.72 -1.16 -1.40
N ARG A 63 -2.49 -2.22 -1.15
CA ARG A 63 -1.96 -3.50 -0.63
C ARG A 63 -0.91 -4.10 -1.56
N TYR A 64 -1.15 -4.05 -2.86
CA TYR A 64 -0.18 -4.55 -3.86
C TYR A 64 1.14 -3.78 -3.78
N TRP A 65 1.08 -2.45 -3.74
CA TRP A 65 2.27 -1.61 -3.61
C TRP A 65 3.00 -1.83 -2.29
N TYR A 66 2.27 -1.90 -1.18
CA TYR A 66 2.81 -2.14 0.14
C TYR A 66 3.56 -3.47 0.21
N MET A 67 2.94 -4.56 -0.25
CA MET A 67 3.57 -5.89 -0.30
C MET A 67 4.78 -5.92 -1.24
N SER A 68 4.67 -5.28 -2.42
CA SER A 68 5.78 -5.21 -3.37
C SER A 68 6.97 -4.47 -2.76
N PHE A 69 6.71 -3.39 -2.04
CA PHE A 69 7.76 -2.61 -1.39
C PHE A 69 8.41 -3.40 -0.26
N LEU A 70 7.61 -4.03 0.59
CA LEU A 70 8.08 -4.90 1.68
C LEU A 70 8.81 -6.16 1.20
N THR A 71 8.60 -6.61 -0.03
CA THR A 71 9.32 -7.79 -0.53
C THR A 71 10.63 -7.42 -1.21
N ASN A 72 10.62 -6.35 -2.02
CA ASN A 72 11.76 -6.03 -2.87
C ASN A 72 12.68 -4.94 -2.28
N GLY A 73 12.24 -4.22 -1.25
CA GLY A 73 13.06 -3.22 -0.58
C GLY A 73 13.14 -1.87 -1.27
N ARG A 74 13.96 -0.99 -0.67
CA ARG A 74 14.17 0.40 -1.09
C ARG A 74 14.68 0.53 -2.52
N GLU A 75 15.73 -0.21 -2.89
CA GLU A 75 16.38 -0.08 -4.19
C GLU A 75 15.39 -0.32 -5.34
N TRP A 76 14.54 -1.35 -5.20
CA TRP A 76 13.48 -1.63 -6.16
C TRP A 76 12.45 -0.49 -6.28
N MET A 77 12.12 0.17 -5.17
CA MET A 77 11.23 1.34 -5.20
C MET A 77 11.86 2.48 -6.00
N GLU A 78 13.14 2.77 -5.75
CA GLU A 78 13.85 3.88 -6.40
C GLU A 78 13.94 3.63 -7.91
N GLU A 79 14.32 2.42 -8.33
CA GLU A 79 14.34 2.01 -9.73
C GLU A 79 12.95 2.17 -10.39
N ARG A 80 11.88 1.77 -9.68
CA ARG A 80 10.52 1.81 -10.22
C ARG A 80 9.97 3.24 -10.30
N ILE A 81 10.34 4.09 -9.35
CA ILE A 81 10.01 5.53 -9.36
C ILE A 81 10.69 6.20 -10.55
N GLU A 82 11.97 5.89 -10.82
CA GLU A 82 12.71 6.44 -11.95
C GLU A 82 12.04 6.13 -13.28
N LYS A 83 11.59 4.88 -13.46
CA LYS A 83 10.92 4.42 -14.68
C LYS A 83 9.49 4.94 -14.84
N ARG A 84 8.91 5.62 -13.83
CA ARG A 84 7.52 6.06 -13.90
C ARG A 84 7.41 7.38 -14.66
N ILE A 85 6.67 7.35 -15.77
CA ILE A 85 6.52 8.50 -16.69
C ILE A 85 5.65 9.61 -16.08
N CYS A 86 4.70 9.25 -15.21
CA CYS A 86 3.66 10.16 -14.74
C CYS A 86 3.98 10.92 -13.44
N LYS A 87 5.23 11.35 -13.23
CA LYS A 87 5.65 12.02 -11.99
C LYS A 87 4.93 13.34 -11.72
N SER A 88 4.56 14.09 -12.76
CA SER A 88 3.84 15.36 -12.63
C SER A 88 2.40 15.20 -12.14
N LEU A 89 1.79 14.02 -12.32
CA LEU A 89 0.39 13.78 -11.93
C LEU A 89 0.19 13.86 -10.41
N ILE A 90 1.25 13.74 -9.60
CA ILE A 90 1.10 13.85 -8.14
C ILE A 90 0.69 15.26 -7.68
N PHE A 91 0.89 16.27 -8.53
CA PHE A 91 0.54 17.66 -8.22
C PHE A 91 -0.89 18.01 -8.66
N VAL A 92 -1.58 17.11 -9.35
CA VAL A 92 -2.94 17.34 -9.85
C VAL A 92 -3.92 16.60 -8.95
N GLU A 93 -4.98 17.28 -8.49
CA GLU A 93 -6.06 16.68 -7.68
C GLU A 93 -6.93 15.66 -8.43
N SER A 94 -6.50 15.15 -9.59
CA SER A 94 -7.29 14.25 -10.43
C SER A 94 -7.54 12.88 -9.78
N SER A 95 -6.88 12.55 -8.67
CA SER A 95 -7.03 11.26 -7.99
C SER A 95 -8.24 11.17 -7.05
N ARG A 96 -9.24 12.08 -7.12
CA ARG A 96 -10.51 11.92 -6.39
C ARG A 96 -11.20 10.57 -6.66
N PHE A 97 -10.89 9.90 -7.76
CA PHE A 97 -11.33 8.52 -8.05
C PHE A 97 -10.81 7.46 -7.07
N GLN A 98 -9.76 7.77 -6.31
CA GLN A 98 -9.22 6.90 -5.27
C GLN A 98 -9.87 7.17 -3.90
N VAL A 99 -10.65 8.24 -3.78
CA VAL A 99 -11.33 8.65 -2.55
C VAL A 99 -12.83 8.38 -2.66
N GLN A 100 -13.40 7.90 -1.58
CA GLN A 100 -14.83 7.68 -1.44
C GLN A 100 -15.56 8.97 -1.07
N LYS A 101 -16.67 9.27 -1.76
CA LYS A 101 -17.46 10.49 -1.52
C LYS A 101 -18.25 10.46 -0.20
N ASP A 102 -18.62 9.27 0.27
CA ASP A 102 -19.38 9.08 1.49
C ASP A 102 -18.46 8.54 2.59
N SER A 103 -18.17 9.38 3.59
CA SER A 103 -17.27 9.03 4.68
C SER A 103 -17.84 8.02 5.69
N LEU A 104 -19.15 7.74 5.65
CA LEU A 104 -19.78 6.73 6.51
C LEU A 104 -19.70 5.33 5.91
N LYS A 105 -19.40 5.23 4.62
CA LYS A 105 -19.34 3.95 3.92
C LYS A 105 -17.99 3.29 4.14
N ASP A 106 -18.00 2.15 4.80
CA ASP A 106 -16.81 1.35 5.06
C ASP A 106 -16.43 0.51 3.83
N TYR A 107 -15.34 0.91 3.17
CA TYR A 107 -14.78 0.22 2.01
C TYR A 107 -14.36 -1.23 2.33
N LEU A 108 -14.12 -1.59 3.60
CA LEU A 108 -13.73 -2.95 3.97
C LEU A 108 -14.88 -3.96 3.83
N ASN A 109 -16.13 -3.48 3.91
CA ASN A 109 -17.34 -4.31 3.78
C ASN A 109 -17.91 -4.33 2.35
N GLU A 110 -17.30 -3.58 1.42
CA GLU A 110 -17.71 -3.59 0.02
C GLU A 110 -17.32 -4.89 -0.68
N LYS A 111 -18.08 -5.25 -1.73
CA LYS A 111 -17.76 -6.42 -2.55
C LYS A 111 -16.33 -6.29 -3.12
N PRO A 112 -15.53 -7.36 -3.10
CA PRO A 112 -14.19 -7.35 -3.68
C PRO A 112 -14.21 -6.89 -5.14
N THR A 113 -13.20 -6.09 -5.50
CA THR A 113 -13.03 -5.63 -6.89
C THR A 113 -12.44 -6.74 -7.75
N HIS A 114 -12.54 -6.62 -9.08
CA HIS A 114 -11.91 -7.57 -10.00
C HIS A 114 -10.40 -7.69 -9.75
N THR A 115 -9.72 -6.55 -9.60
CA THR A 115 -8.29 -6.47 -9.26
C THR A 115 -7.95 -7.20 -7.97
N GLU A 116 -8.75 -7.00 -6.91
CA GLU A 116 -8.56 -7.71 -5.65
C GLU A 116 -8.71 -9.22 -5.82
N ILE A 117 -9.73 -9.67 -6.56
CA ILE A 117 -9.96 -11.09 -6.85
C ILE A 117 -8.78 -11.70 -7.61
N GLU A 118 -8.18 -10.97 -8.56
CA GLU A 118 -6.98 -11.41 -9.27
C GLU A 118 -5.78 -11.55 -8.32
N TYR A 119 -5.54 -10.57 -7.46
CA TYR A 119 -4.47 -10.64 -6.48
C TYR A 119 -4.68 -11.76 -5.45
N ASP A 120 -5.92 -11.99 -5.00
CA ASP A 120 -6.26 -13.09 -4.11
C ASP A 120 -6.00 -14.46 -4.74
N LYS A 121 -6.22 -14.60 -6.05
CA LYS A 121 -5.87 -15.80 -6.83
C LYS A 121 -4.36 -15.97 -6.98
N MET A 122 -3.62 -14.87 -7.16
CA MET A 122 -2.16 -14.89 -7.31
C MET A 122 -1.45 -15.20 -5.99
N TYR A 123 -2.03 -14.80 -4.86
CA TYR A 123 -1.52 -15.05 -3.51
C TYR A 123 -2.49 -15.92 -2.69
N PRO A 124 -2.72 -17.18 -3.12
CA PRO A 124 -3.68 -18.08 -2.48
C PRO A 124 -3.20 -18.46 -1.07
N ALA A 125 -4.15 -18.65 -0.16
CA ALA A 125 -3.87 -19.01 1.23
C ALA A 125 -3.57 -20.51 1.37
N PHE A 126 -2.31 -20.87 1.52
CA PHE A 126 -1.91 -22.19 2.02
C PHE A 126 -1.54 -22.04 3.50
N GLY A 127 -2.55 -22.18 4.38
CA GLY A 127 -2.43 -21.86 5.81
C GLY A 127 -2.42 -20.35 6.08
N LYS A 128 -3.23 -19.88 7.04
CA LYS A 128 -3.21 -18.47 7.45
C LYS A 128 -1.97 -18.23 8.33
N PRO A 129 -1.08 -17.31 7.95
CA PRO A 129 0.08 -16.98 8.76
C PRO A 129 -0.35 -16.24 10.04
N THR A 130 0.23 -16.64 11.16
CA THR A 130 -0.01 -16.06 12.49
C THR A 130 0.56 -14.65 12.57
N ASP A 131 0.06 -13.82 13.51
CA ASP A 131 0.62 -12.48 13.75
C ASP A 131 2.09 -12.55 14.19
N LYS A 132 2.45 -13.59 14.94
CA LYS A 132 3.83 -13.85 15.37
C LYS A 132 4.78 -14.09 14.20
N GLU A 133 4.43 -14.99 13.29
CA GLU A 133 5.27 -15.30 12.10
C GLU A 133 5.52 -14.05 11.25
N PHE A 134 4.53 -13.18 11.12
CA PHE A 134 4.69 -11.93 10.40
C PHE A 134 5.57 -10.92 11.12
N GLU A 135 5.40 -10.75 12.44
CA GLU A 135 6.23 -9.81 13.20
C GLU A 135 7.69 -10.28 13.28
N ASP A 136 7.93 -11.59 13.38
CA ASP A 136 9.28 -12.15 13.32
C ASP A 136 9.90 -11.90 11.94
N TRP A 137 9.17 -12.16 10.84
CA TRP A 137 9.59 -11.80 9.48
C TRP A 137 9.83 -10.29 9.32
N ARG A 138 8.96 -9.44 9.87
CA ARG A 138 9.06 -7.97 9.77
C ARG A 138 10.29 -7.44 10.50
N LYS A 139 10.61 -7.98 11.68
CA LYS A 139 11.82 -7.65 12.44
C LYS A 139 13.08 -8.06 11.67
N GLU A 140 13.08 -9.26 11.12
CA GLU A 140 14.16 -9.75 10.27
C GLU A 140 14.35 -8.88 9.03
N TYR A 141 13.26 -8.57 8.32
CA TYR A 141 13.27 -7.68 7.17
C TYR A 141 13.81 -6.27 7.49
N LYS A 142 13.34 -5.66 8.59
CA LYS A 142 13.83 -4.35 9.05
C LYS A 142 15.33 -4.37 9.35
N ARG A 143 15.86 -5.49 9.88
CA ARG A 143 17.30 -5.65 10.15
C ARG A 143 18.15 -5.58 8.86
N PHE A 144 17.62 -6.04 7.73
CA PHE A 144 18.31 -6.04 6.44
C PHE A 144 18.18 -4.73 5.64
N GLN A 145 17.30 -3.81 6.04
CA GLN A 145 17.10 -2.50 5.38
C GLN A 145 17.75 -1.32 6.16
N LEU A 146 18.37 -1.58 7.31
CA LEU A 146 19.02 -0.58 8.18
C LEU A 146 20.53 -0.42 7.94
N PHE A 147 21.07 -0.98 6.85
CA PHE A 147 22.43 -0.75 6.38
C PHE A 147 22.39 -0.18 4.96
#